data_AF-A0A2N1R8A7-F1
#
_entry.id   AF-A0A2N1R8A7-F1
#
_cell.length_a   1.000
_cell.length_b   1.000
_cell.length_c   1.000
_cell.angle_alpha   90.00
_cell.angle_beta   90.00
_cell.angle_gamma   90.00
#
_symmetry.space_group_name_H-M   'P 1'
#
loop_
_entity.id
_entity.type
_entity.pdbx_description
1 polymer ?
#
loop_
_entity_poly.entity_id
_entity_poly.type
_entity_poly.pdbx_seq_one_letter_code
_entity_poly.pdbx_strand_id
1 'polypeptide(L)'
;MEWAFFECKNLILNTASNPDFSQLTSLDSMFRGASAFQGCSIGNWDVSTVTDMTAMFYGATHFNGNISNWDVSSVKYMGRMFQDTYDFNQNIGGWNVSQVIEMYSMFQGMEFLNQNLNSWNVGTVENMWQMFTDALSFDGNITSWNVSKVTTMYRMFCGAIACRQNLSGWDVSSVIDHTDFSVNSEV
;
A
#
# COMPACT_ATOMS: atom_id res chain seq x y z
N MET A 1 3.22 19.22 -2.91
CA MET A 1 2.84 18.45 -4.11
C MET A 1 1.59 17.60 -3.88
N GLU A 2 0.95 17.72 -2.71
CA GLU A 2 -0.33 17.06 -2.44
C GLU A 2 -1.37 17.43 -3.51
N TRP A 3 -2.19 16.47 -3.92
CA TRP A 3 -3.29 16.64 -4.89
C TRP A 3 -2.89 17.13 -6.30
N ALA A 4 -1.59 17.22 -6.63
CA ALA A 4 -1.13 17.91 -7.84
C ALA A 4 -1.75 17.39 -9.16
N PHE A 5 -2.03 16.09 -9.25
CA PHE A 5 -2.65 15.43 -10.40
C PHE A 5 -3.94 14.69 -10.03
N PHE A 6 -4.63 15.15 -8.99
CA PHE A 6 -5.92 14.61 -8.56
C PHE A 6 -6.93 14.62 -9.73
N GLU A 7 -7.55 13.47 -9.99
CA GLU A 7 -8.55 13.22 -11.06
C GLU A 7 -8.07 13.59 -12.47
N CYS A 8 -6.75 13.67 -12.71
CA CYS A 8 -6.20 13.87 -14.04
C CYS A 8 -6.28 12.57 -14.85
N LYS A 9 -7.48 12.23 -15.32
CA LYS A 9 -7.80 10.95 -15.99
C LYS A 9 -7.04 10.67 -17.27
N ASN A 10 -6.48 11.71 -17.91
CA ASN A 10 -5.66 11.60 -19.13
C ASN A 10 -4.21 12.03 -18.88
N LEU A 11 -3.72 11.89 -17.65
CA LEU A 11 -2.37 12.33 -17.28
C LEU A 11 -1.29 11.57 -18.06
N ILE A 12 -0.45 12.34 -18.76
CA ILE A 12 0.78 11.85 -19.39
C ILE A 12 1.93 12.67 -18.80
N LEU A 13 2.80 12.00 -18.05
CA LEU A 13 3.94 12.61 -17.37
C LEU A 13 5.21 12.43 -18.19
N ASN A 14 5.54 13.45 -18.98
CA ASN A 14 6.75 13.54 -19.80
C ASN A 14 7.72 14.55 -19.18
N THR A 15 8.34 14.21 -18.04
CA THR A 15 9.31 15.12 -17.39
C THR A 15 10.72 14.82 -17.88
N ALA A 16 11.47 15.89 -18.21
CA ALA A 16 12.87 15.80 -18.62
C ALA A 16 13.84 15.73 -17.42
N SER A 17 13.36 16.08 -16.22
CA SER A 17 14.11 16.05 -14.96
C SER A 17 13.21 15.61 -13.81
N ASN A 18 13.79 14.95 -12.81
CA ASN A 18 13.08 14.55 -11.60
C ASN A 18 12.65 15.81 -10.80
N PRO A 19 11.47 15.80 -10.18
CA PRO A 19 11.06 16.86 -9.26
C PRO A 19 11.97 16.85 -8.01
N ASP A 20 12.22 18.04 -7.46
CA ASP A 20 12.93 18.20 -6.19
C ASP A 20 11.94 18.09 -5.02
N PHE A 21 12.06 17.02 -4.24
CA PHE A 21 11.25 16.77 -3.05
C PHE A 21 12.00 17.00 -1.74
N SER A 22 13.23 17.54 -1.77
CA SER A 22 14.08 17.68 -0.57
C SER A 22 13.48 18.50 0.58
N GLN A 23 12.44 19.30 0.31
CA GLN A 23 11.68 20.08 1.29
C GLN A 23 10.23 19.60 1.48
N LEU A 24 9.82 18.54 0.79
CA LEU A 24 8.47 17.99 0.87
C LEU A 24 8.43 16.81 1.81
N THR A 25 7.41 16.81 2.66
CA THR A 25 7.11 15.73 3.61
C THR A 25 5.86 14.94 3.22
N SER A 26 5.13 15.34 2.18
CA SER A 26 3.86 14.74 1.79
C SER A 26 3.65 14.72 0.28
N LEU A 27 3.19 13.56 -0.20
CA LEU A 27 2.69 13.31 -1.55
C LEU A 27 1.23 12.83 -1.52
N ASP A 28 0.49 13.17 -0.45
CA ASP A 28 -0.91 12.80 -0.28
C ASP A 28 -1.74 13.07 -1.55
N SER A 29 -2.49 12.04 -1.96
CA SER A 29 -3.46 12.11 -3.04
C SER A 29 -2.91 12.63 -4.39
N MET A 30 -1.59 12.64 -4.59
CA MET A 30 -0.95 13.30 -5.73
C MET A 30 -1.46 12.78 -7.08
N PHE A 31 -1.72 11.47 -7.22
CA PHE A 31 -2.24 10.82 -8.44
C PHE A 31 -3.62 10.18 -8.23
N ARG A 32 -4.32 10.54 -7.16
CA ARG A 32 -5.62 9.95 -6.86
C ARG A 32 -6.59 10.20 -8.02
N GLY A 33 -7.21 9.14 -8.53
CA GLY A 33 -8.15 9.18 -9.66
C GLY A 33 -7.51 9.45 -11.03
N ALA A 34 -6.18 9.48 -11.14
CA ALA A 34 -5.49 9.62 -12.43
C ALA A 34 -5.55 8.30 -13.23
N SER A 35 -6.75 7.93 -13.69
CA SER A 35 -7.03 6.56 -14.14
C SER A 35 -6.22 6.08 -15.35
N ALA A 36 -5.75 6.96 -16.25
CA ALA A 36 -4.85 6.58 -17.36
C ALA A 36 -3.35 6.66 -17.00
N PHE A 37 -2.98 7.07 -15.79
CA PHE A 37 -1.59 7.23 -15.41
C PHE A 37 -0.91 5.87 -15.20
N GLN A 38 0.14 5.59 -15.99
CA GLN A 38 0.88 4.30 -15.94
C GLN A 38 2.14 4.32 -15.09
N GLY A 39 2.69 5.49 -14.73
CA GLY A 39 3.85 5.58 -13.84
C GLY A 39 5.23 5.32 -14.45
N CYS A 40 5.37 5.28 -15.77
CA CYS A 40 6.65 4.92 -16.44
C CYS A 40 7.83 5.87 -16.14
N SER A 41 7.57 7.08 -15.65
CA SER A 41 8.59 8.14 -15.48
C SER A 41 8.92 8.49 -14.03
N ILE A 42 8.37 7.78 -13.04
CA ILE A 42 8.52 8.15 -11.61
C ILE A 42 9.50 7.29 -10.82
N GLY A 43 10.04 6.22 -11.43
CA GLY A 43 10.86 5.23 -10.71
C GLY A 43 12.16 5.76 -10.11
N ASN A 44 12.65 6.90 -10.59
CA ASN A 44 13.88 7.55 -10.11
C ASN A 44 13.61 8.77 -9.21
N TRP A 45 12.36 9.02 -8.81
CA TRP A 45 12.06 10.10 -7.89
C TRP A 45 12.71 9.85 -6.53
N ASP A 46 13.36 10.88 -6.00
CA ASP A 46 13.88 10.84 -4.64
C ASP A 46 12.74 11.20 -3.68
N VAL A 47 12.21 10.19 -2.98
CA VAL A 47 11.10 10.32 -2.04
C VAL A 47 11.56 10.16 -0.58
N SER A 48 12.88 10.21 -0.31
CA SER A 48 13.44 9.84 1.00
C SER A 48 13.02 10.77 2.15
N THR A 49 12.55 11.98 1.85
CA THR A 49 12.05 12.96 2.83
C THR A 49 10.54 12.85 3.09
N VAL A 50 9.82 12.07 2.26
CA VAL A 50 8.37 11.97 2.31
C VAL A 50 7.97 11.11 3.51
N THR A 51 7.06 11.65 4.32
CA THR A 51 6.49 11.00 5.51
C THR A 51 5.03 10.58 5.30
N ASP A 52 4.34 11.15 4.33
CA ASP A 52 2.93 10.87 4.03
C ASP A 52 2.75 10.56 2.53
N MET A 53 2.26 9.35 2.23
CA MET A 53 1.89 8.88 0.89
C MET A 53 0.42 8.42 0.85
N THR A 54 -0.40 8.91 1.78
CA THR A 54 -1.82 8.57 1.87
C THR A 54 -2.51 8.79 0.52
N ALA A 55 -3.26 7.79 0.08
CA ALA A 55 -4.05 7.80 -1.16
C ALA A 55 -3.28 8.22 -2.44
N MET A 56 -1.94 8.16 -2.46
CA MET A 56 -1.13 8.73 -3.55
C MET A 56 -1.56 8.21 -4.92
N PHE A 57 -1.88 6.91 -5.06
CA PHE A 57 -2.35 6.28 -6.31
C PHE A 57 -3.79 5.75 -6.21
N TYR A 58 -4.57 6.19 -5.22
CA TYR A 58 -5.94 5.70 -5.03
C TYR A 58 -6.78 5.90 -6.30
N GLY A 59 -7.29 4.82 -6.89
CA GLY A 59 -8.11 4.86 -8.11
C GLY A 59 -7.33 5.20 -9.39
N ALA A 60 -6.00 5.21 -9.37
CA ALA A 60 -5.17 5.25 -10.57
C ALA A 60 -5.14 3.85 -11.22
N THR A 61 -6.28 3.41 -11.77
CA THR A 61 -6.55 1.99 -12.11
C THR A 61 -5.50 1.32 -13.01
N HIS A 62 -4.82 2.08 -13.87
CA HIS A 62 -3.78 1.58 -14.79
C HIS A 62 -2.33 1.84 -14.31
N PHE A 63 -2.15 2.31 -13.08
CA PHE A 63 -0.81 2.56 -12.56
C PHE A 63 -0.07 1.24 -12.36
N ASN A 64 1.08 1.10 -13.00
CA ASN A 64 1.97 -0.06 -12.85
C ASN A 64 3.45 0.35 -12.96
N GLY A 65 3.75 1.59 -12.54
CA GLY A 65 5.08 2.18 -12.65
C GLY A 65 6.05 1.51 -11.69
N ASN A 66 7.26 1.20 -12.17
CA ASN A 66 8.29 0.58 -11.32
C ASN A 66 8.79 1.58 -10.26
N ILE A 67 8.41 1.32 -9.01
CA ILE A 67 8.79 2.08 -7.81
C ILE A 67 9.59 1.24 -6.81
N SER A 68 10.16 0.11 -7.27
CA SER A 68 10.92 -0.81 -6.42
C SER A 68 12.14 -0.17 -5.75
N ASN A 69 12.69 0.90 -6.37
CA ASN A 69 13.87 1.62 -5.87
C ASN A 69 13.55 2.81 -4.95
N TRP A 70 12.27 3.10 -4.68
CA TRP A 70 11.91 4.20 -3.81
C TRP A 70 12.37 3.93 -2.36
N ASP A 71 13.05 4.92 -1.77
CA ASP A 71 13.36 4.92 -0.34
C ASP A 71 12.15 5.43 0.45
N VAL A 72 11.35 4.50 0.96
CA VAL A 72 10.16 4.79 1.78
C VAL A 72 10.44 4.72 3.29
N SER A 73 11.72 4.71 3.71
CA SER A 73 12.09 4.50 5.11
C SER A 73 11.63 5.60 6.08
N SER A 74 11.33 6.80 5.55
CA SER A 74 10.77 7.92 6.33
C SER A 74 9.23 7.93 6.39
N VAL A 75 8.55 7.09 5.59
CA VAL A 75 7.10 7.12 5.45
C VAL A 75 6.42 6.58 6.71
N LYS A 76 5.41 7.31 7.18
CA LYS A 76 4.57 6.98 8.34
C LYS A 76 3.13 6.60 7.95
N TYR A 77 2.62 7.20 6.88
CA TYR A 77 1.22 7.03 6.45
C TYR A 77 1.17 6.50 5.01
N MET A 78 0.62 5.30 4.84
CA MET A 78 0.42 4.63 3.53
C MET A 78 -1.04 4.22 3.32
N GLY A 79 -1.97 4.76 4.11
CA GLY A 79 -3.39 4.46 4.00
C GLY A 79 -3.90 4.70 2.58
N ARG A 80 -4.63 3.74 2.01
CA ARG A 80 -5.22 3.78 0.66
C ARG A 80 -4.24 4.02 -0.49
N MET A 81 -2.92 3.91 -0.28
CA MET A 81 -1.93 4.29 -1.28
C MET A 81 -2.16 3.63 -2.64
N PHE A 82 -2.56 2.35 -2.67
CA PHE A 82 -2.87 1.57 -3.87
C PHE A 82 -4.31 1.05 -3.92
N GLN A 83 -5.22 1.69 -3.17
CA GLN A 83 -6.63 1.30 -3.23
C GLN A 83 -7.14 1.43 -4.67
N ASP A 84 -7.87 0.43 -5.16
CA ASP A 84 -8.43 0.37 -6.51
C ASP A 84 -7.39 0.61 -7.64
N THR A 85 -6.12 0.28 -7.39
CA THR A 85 -5.05 0.31 -8.40
C THR A 85 -4.92 -1.07 -9.07
N TYR A 86 -5.87 -1.38 -9.96
CA TYR A 86 -6.06 -2.75 -10.47
C TYR A 86 -4.81 -3.37 -11.10
N ASP A 87 -4.11 -2.63 -11.98
CA ASP A 87 -2.99 -3.14 -12.76
C ASP A 87 -1.65 -3.26 -11.99
N PHE A 88 -1.56 -2.71 -10.77
CA PHE A 88 -0.28 -2.64 -10.07
C PHE A 88 0.19 -4.00 -9.55
N ASN A 89 1.37 -4.43 -9.98
CA ASN A 89 2.01 -5.66 -9.50
C ASN A 89 3.55 -5.57 -9.49
N GLN A 90 4.09 -4.37 -9.25
CA GLN A 90 5.54 -4.17 -9.17
C GLN A 90 6.11 -4.71 -7.86
N ASN A 91 7.38 -5.15 -7.89
CA ASN A 91 8.04 -5.68 -6.70
C ASN A 91 8.31 -4.58 -5.66
N ILE A 92 7.49 -4.55 -4.62
CA ILE A 92 7.63 -3.67 -3.44
C ILE A 92 8.09 -4.44 -2.19
N GLY A 93 8.41 -5.73 -2.31
CA GLY A 93 8.81 -6.57 -1.18
C GLY A 93 10.12 -6.13 -0.50
N GLY A 94 10.94 -5.33 -1.19
CA GLY A 94 12.19 -4.76 -0.67
C GLY A 94 12.05 -3.44 0.08
N TRP A 95 10.85 -2.87 0.17
CA TRP A 95 10.65 -1.61 0.87
C TRP A 95 10.89 -1.69 2.37
N ASN A 96 11.56 -0.67 2.92
CA ASN A 96 11.71 -0.51 4.35
C ASN A 96 10.49 0.25 4.92
N VAL A 97 9.52 -0.50 5.44
CA VAL A 97 8.29 0.06 6.05
C VAL A 97 8.34 0.15 7.58
N SER A 98 9.53 0.09 8.20
CA SER A 98 9.70 0.00 9.66
C SER A 98 9.28 1.25 10.45
N GLN A 99 8.91 2.33 9.78
CA GLN A 99 8.40 3.57 10.39
C GLN A 99 6.90 3.78 10.10
N VAL A 100 6.26 2.90 9.32
CA VAL A 100 4.85 3.05 8.95
C VAL A 100 3.96 2.73 10.15
N ILE A 101 2.97 3.60 10.37
CA ILE A 101 2.00 3.51 11.46
C ILE A 101 0.62 3.12 10.92
N GLU A 102 0.26 3.61 9.73
CA GLU A 102 -1.06 3.40 9.12
C GLU A 102 -0.98 2.78 7.72
N MET A 103 -1.65 1.63 7.53
CA MET A 103 -1.75 0.90 6.25
C MET A 103 -3.20 0.55 5.87
N TYR A 104 -4.19 1.28 6.42
CA TYR A 104 -5.59 0.98 6.19
C TYR A 104 -5.96 1.05 4.70
N SER A 105 -6.72 0.07 4.20
CA SER A 105 -7.17 -0.05 2.81
C SER A 105 -6.05 0.04 1.76
N MET A 106 -4.78 -0.16 2.13
CA MET A 106 -3.65 0.11 1.22
C MET A 106 -3.75 -0.65 -0.09
N PHE A 107 -4.24 -1.89 -0.06
CA PHE A 107 -4.38 -2.78 -1.22
C PHE A 107 -5.83 -3.20 -1.47
N GLN A 108 -6.79 -2.45 -0.93
CA GLN A 108 -8.21 -2.75 -1.12
C GLN A 108 -8.59 -2.68 -2.61
N GLY A 109 -9.34 -3.67 -3.09
CA GLY A 109 -9.85 -3.73 -4.46
C GLY A 109 -8.80 -3.99 -5.54
N MET A 110 -7.56 -4.36 -5.18
CA MET A 110 -6.53 -4.68 -6.17
C MET A 110 -6.76 -6.04 -6.83
N GLU A 111 -6.68 -6.07 -8.17
CA GLU A 111 -6.92 -7.31 -8.92
C GLU A 111 -5.66 -8.16 -9.09
N PHE A 112 -4.49 -7.56 -9.32
CA PHE A 112 -3.27 -8.28 -9.74
C PHE A 112 -2.12 -8.35 -8.73
N LEU A 113 -2.24 -7.71 -7.55
CA LEU A 113 -1.18 -7.76 -6.53
C LEU A 113 -0.96 -9.19 -6.02
N ASN A 114 0.24 -9.72 -6.18
CA ASN A 114 0.63 -11.03 -5.60
C ASN A 114 2.11 -11.10 -5.21
N GLN A 115 2.64 -10.01 -4.64
CA GLN A 115 4.05 -9.91 -4.28
C GLN A 115 4.34 -10.54 -2.92
N ASN A 116 5.54 -11.10 -2.75
CA ASN A 116 6.04 -11.51 -1.44
C ASN A 116 6.40 -10.28 -0.62
N LEU A 117 5.71 -10.08 0.51
CA LEU A 117 5.90 -8.93 1.42
C LEU A 117 6.49 -9.37 2.77
N ASN A 118 7.02 -10.59 2.86
CA ASN A 118 7.47 -11.19 4.11
C ASN A 118 8.65 -10.44 4.74
N SER A 119 9.43 -9.71 3.93
CA SER A 119 10.54 -8.89 4.41
C SER A 119 10.11 -7.58 5.07
N TRP A 120 8.83 -7.19 4.99
CA TRP A 120 8.34 -5.96 5.59
C TRP A 120 8.35 -6.05 7.12
N ASN A 121 9.00 -5.09 7.76
CA ASN A 121 8.90 -4.90 9.20
C ASN A 121 7.68 -4.02 9.52
N VAL A 122 6.55 -4.66 9.84
CA VAL A 122 5.29 -3.99 10.19
C VAL A 122 5.08 -3.79 11.71
N GLY A 123 6.12 -3.99 12.53
CA GLY A 123 6.01 -3.97 14.00
C GLY A 123 5.66 -2.62 14.63
N THR A 124 5.54 -1.56 13.82
CA THR A 124 5.06 -0.23 14.21
C THR A 124 3.63 0.07 13.76
N VAL A 125 3.03 -0.77 12.91
CA VAL A 125 1.71 -0.52 12.34
C VAL A 125 0.64 -0.74 13.39
N GLU A 126 -0.27 0.21 13.51
CA GLU A 126 -1.38 0.20 14.47
C GLU A 126 -2.73 -0.05 13.79
N ASN A 127 -2.84 0.25 12.49
CA ASN A 127 -4.10 0.18 11.73
C ASN A 127 -3.93 -0.55 10.39
N MET A 128 -4.59 -1.72 10.26
CA MET A 128 -4.69 -2.53 9.04
C MET A 128 -6.16 -2.74 8.60
N TRP A 129 -7.05 -1.82 8.98
CA TRP A 129 -8.46 -1.80 8.57
C TRP A 129 -8.56 -1.97 7.05
N GLN A 130 -9.28 -2.99 6.58
CA GLN A 130 -9.53 -3.26 5.15
C GLN A 130 -8.28 -3.42 4.27
N MET A 131 -7.10 -3.68 4.82
CA MET A 131 -5.83 -3.61 4.06
C MET A 131 -5.82 -4.42 2.76
N PHE A 132 -6.42 -5.62 2.75
CA PHE A 132 -6.55 -6.52 1.60
C PHE A 132 -8.00 -6.84 1.25
N THR A 133 -8.98 -6.01 1.66
CA THR A 133 -10.38 -6.23 1.28
C THR A 133 -10.51 -6.31 -0.24
N ASP A 134 -11.16 -7.34 -0.77
CA ASP A 134 -11.34 -7.57 -2.22
C ASP A 134 -10.03 -7.61 -3.03
N ALA A 135 -8.87 -7.89 -2.41
CA ALA A 135 -7.60 -8.11 -3.10
C ALA A 135 -7.58 -9.50 -3.76
N LEU A 136 -8.22 -9.63 -4.92
CA LEU A 136 -8.69 -10.90 -5.48
C LEU A 136 -7.59 -11.94 -5.73
N SER A 137 -6.40 -11.51 -6.17
CA SER A 137 -5.27 -12.40 -6.51
C SER A 137 -4.20 -12.50 -5.44
N PHE A 138 -4.37 -11.83 -4.29
CA PHE A 138 -3.32 -11.77 -3.29
C PHE A 138 -3.17 -13.11 -2.54
N ASP A 139 -2.01 -13.74 -2.73
CA ASP A 139 -1.51 -14.89 -1.93
C ASP A 139 -0.02 -14.69 -1.59
N GLY A 140 0.40 -13.43 -1.49
CA GLY A 140 1.77 -13.05 -1.17
C GLY A 140 2.15 -13.46 0.25
N ASN A 141 3.38 -13.94 0.45
CA ASN A 141 3.83 -14.33 1.78
C ASN A 141 3.92 -13.11 2.72
N ILE A 142 3.23 -13.22 3.86
CA ILE A 142 3.18 -12.25 4.97
C ILE A 142 3.31 -12.93 6.34
N THR A 143 3.74 -14.20 6.35
CA THR A 143 3.68 -15.07 7.54
C THR A 143 4.61 -14.62 8.67
N SER A 144 5.70 -13.89 8.38
CA SER A 144 6.63 -13.39 9.40
C SER A 144 6.30 -12.00 9.93
N TRP A 145 5.16 -11.41 9.57
CA TRP A 145 4.76 -10.11 10.09
C TRP A 145 4.55 -10.14 11.60
N ASN A 146 5.17 -9.20 12.30
CA ASN A 146 4.85 -8.93 13.70
C ASN A 146 3.71 -7.90 13.77
N VAL A 147 2.52 -8.39 14.07
CA VAL A 147 1.28 -7.58 14.16
C VAL A 147 0.86 -7.26 15.59
N SER A 148 1.75 -7.45 16.59
CA SER A 148 1.39 -7.31 18.01
C SER A 148 0.95 -5.91 18.43
N LYS A 149 1.18 -4.89 17.60
CA LYS A 149 0.72 -3.50 17.82
C LYS A 149 -0.55 -3.14 17.05
N VAL A 150 -1.00 -3.99 16.13
CA VAL A 150 -2.20 -3.71 15.34
C VAL A 150 -3.41 -3.74 16.26
N THR A 151 -4.19 -2.67 16.22
CA THR A 151 -5.41 -2.53 17.02
C THR A 151 -6.66 -2.84 16.22
N THR A 152 -6.65 -2.68 14.90
CA THR A 152 -7.80 -2.99 14.05
C THR A 152 -7.39 -3.73 12.79
N MET A 153 -8.14 -4.79 12.50
CA MET A 153 -8.06 -5.63 11.30
C MET A 153 -9.46 -5.87 10.72
N TYR A 154 -10.41 -4.98 10.99
CA TYR A 154 -11.77 -5.06 10.46
C TYR A 154 -11.73 -5.26 8.94
N ARG A 155 -12.38 -6.32 8.47
CA ARG A 155 -12.43 -6.70 7.05
C ARG A 155 -11.08 -6.89 6.36
N MET A 156 -9.98 -7.10 7.09
CA MET A 156 -8.62 -7.13 6.52
C MET A 156 -8.49 -7.98 5.26
N PHE A 157 -9.07 -9.18 5.23
CA PHE A 157 -9.08 -10.08 4.05
C PHE A 157 -10.48 -10.39 3.52
N CYS A 158 -11.50 -9.61 3.91
CA CYS A 158 -12.86 -9.79 3.42
C CYS A 158 -12.87 -9.72 1.88
N GLY A 159 -13.26 -10.80 1.19
CA GLY A 159 -13.27 -10.87 -0.28
C GLY A 159 -11.91 -11.17 -0.94
N ALA A 160 -10.83 -11.35 -0.19
CA ALA A 160 -9.51 -11.77 -0.70
C ALA A 160 -9.49 -13.28 -1.02
N ILE A 161 -10.20 -13.68 -2.08
CA ILE A 161 -10.50 -15.10 -2.38
C ILE A 161 -9.28 -15.99 -2.68
N ALA A 162 -8.14 -15.41 -3.06
CA ALA A 162 -6.91 -16.17 -3.34
C ALA A 162 -6.04 -16.40 -2.11
N CYS A 163 -6.24 -15.66 -1.01
CA CYS A 163 -5.34 -15.68 0.14
C CYS A 163 -5.41 -17.02 0.88
N ARG A 164 -4.29 -17.74 0.97
CA ARG A 164 -4.16 -19.07 1.59
C ARG A 164 -3.05 -19.14 2.64
N GLN A 165 -2.59 -17.98 3.12
CA GLN A 165 -1.49 -17.88 4.06
C GLN A 165 -1.85 -18.46 5.44
N ASN A 166 -0.92 -19.20 6.05
CA ASN A 166 -1.07 -19.64 7.43
C ASN A 166 -0.61 -18.53 8.39
N LEU A 167 -1.56 -17.87 9.04
CA LEU A 167 -1.32 -16.73 9.93
C LEU A 167 -1.40 -17.08 11.42
N SER A 168 -1.44 -18.38 11.78
CA SER A 168 -1.54 -18.83 13.17
C SER A 168 -0.38 -18.38 14.08
N GLY A 169 0.72 -17.91 13.51
CA GLY A 169 1.85 -17.35 14.26
C GLY A 169 1.71 -15.87 14.61
N TRP A 170 0.68 -15.18 14.15
CA TRP A 170 0.45 -13.78 14.45
C TRP A 170 -0.05 -13.58 15.88
N ASP A 171 0.60 -12.68 16.62
CA ASP A 171 0.09 -12.18 17.90
C ASP A 171 -0.96 -11.09 17.65
N VAL A 172 -2.24 -11.47 17.76
CA VAL A 172 -3.39 -10.59 17.57
C VAL A 172 -4.00 -10.08 18.89
N SER A 173 -3.28 -10.22 20.01
CA SER A 173 -3.80 -9.87 21.34
C SER A 173 -4.20 -8.40 21.52
N SER A 174 -3.64 -7.50 20.70
CA SER A 174 -3.97 -6.07 20.68
C SER A 174 -5.15 -5.71 19.78
N VAL A 175 -5.67 -6.64 18.97
CA VAL A 175 -6.73 -6.35 17.98
C VAL A 175 -8.09 -6.26 18.67
N ILE A 176 -8.66 -5.06 18.68
CA ILE A 176 -9.96 -4.76 19.28
C ILE A 176 -11.14 -4.97 18.31
N ASP A 177 -10.89 -4.86 17.01
CA ASP A 177 -11.91 -5.11 15.97
C ASP A 177 -11.32 -5.93 14.83
N HIS A 178 -11.79 -7.16 14.74
CA HIS A 178 -11.46 -8.16 13.71
C HIS A 178 -12.75 -8.68 13.04
N THR A 179 -13.84 -7.91 13.12
CA THR A 179 -15.10 -8.28 12.45
C THR A 179 -14.83 -8.49 10.96
N ASP A 180 -15.37 -9.58 10.41
CA ASP A 180 -15.23 -9.94 8.99
C ASP A 180 -13.76 -10.05 8.49
N PHE A 181 -12.80 -10.41 9.35
CA PHE A 181 -11.38 -10.51 9.02
C PHE A 181 -11.01 -11.33 7.76
N SER A 182 -11.84 -12.27 7.31
CA SER A 182 -11.48 -13.69 7.12
C SER A 182 -10.46 -14.11 6.05
N VAL A 183 -9.57 -15.02 6.46
CA VAL A 183 -8.73 -15.94 5.63
C VAL A 183 -9.29 -17.38 5.72
N ASN A 184 -10.62 -17.49 5.88
CA ASN A 184 -11.46 -18.67 6.23
C ASN A 184 -11.62 -19.04 7.72
N SER A 185 -11.56 -18.03 8.60
CA SER A 185 -12.19 -17.91 9.94
C SER A 185 -12.56 -19.19 10.71
N GLU A 186 -11.76 -19.54 11.72
CA GLU A 186 -12.07 -19.14 13.11
C GLU A 186 -10.79 -18.49 13.67
N VAL A 187 -10.92 -17.30 14.25
CA VAL A 187 -9.85 -16.60 14.99
C VAL A 187 -9.83 -17.14 16.41
#